data_AF-A0A7V8BDQ3-F1
#
_entry.id   AF-A0A7V8BDQ3-F1
#
_cell.length_a   1.000
_cell.length_b   1.000
_cell.length_c   1.000
_cell.angle_alpha   90.00
_cell.angle_beta   90.00
_cell.angle_gamma   90.00
#
_symmetry.space_group_name_H-M   'P 1'
#
loop_
_entity.id
_entity.type
_entity.pdbx_description
1 polymer ?
#
loop_
_entity_poly.entity_id
_entity_poly.type
_entity_poly.pdbx_seq_one_letter_code
_entity_poly.pdbx_strand_id
1 'polypeptide(L)'
;SKSKLIQQESNERTLFFDFMPLFLSEVDGFKTRFHLYTVPGQVLYEDSRKLILKGVDGIVFVADSSVDQMEANLLSMESLQTNLTEQALNLEKVPLLVQYNKRDLPNAANLEAMRKLLNPFKKPDFETVAKQGEGVFEAFTRIAKDVIRDYAESA
;
A
#
# COMPACT_ATOMS: atom_id res chain seq x y z
N SER A 1 -12.79 -15.22 -4.03
CA SER A 1 -11.37 -15.29 -3.62
C SER A 1 -11.33 -14.98 -2.14
N LYS A 2 -10.92 -15.91 -1.27
CA LYS A 2 -10.89 -15.67 0.18
C LYS A 2 -9.47 -15.24 0.57
N SER A 3 -9.34 -14.01 1.04
CA SER A 3 -8.17 -13.57 1.82
C SER A 3 -8.01 -14.52 3.02
N LYS A 4 -6.78 -14.96 3.27
CA LYS A 4 -6.46 -15.79 4.42
C LYS A 4 -5.63 -14.96 5.39
N LEU A 5 -6.15 -14.79 6.59
CA LEU A 5 -5.40 -14.26 7.72
C LEU A 5 -4.34 -15.29 8.11
N ILE A 6 -3.07 -14.96 7.93
CA ILE A 6 -1.96 -15.83 8.32
C ILE A 6 -1.44 -15.36 9.67
N GLN A 7 -1.37 -16.30 10.61
CA GLN A 7 -0.78 -16.11 11.92
C GLN A 7 0.64 -16.70 11.87
N GLN A 8 1.66 -15.87 12.06
CA GLN A 8 3.04 -16.34 12.21
C GLN A 8 3.53 -16.00 13.61
N GLU A 9 4.00 -17.01 14.33
CA GLU A 9 4.69 -16.86 15.62
C GLU A 9 6.18 -16.64 15.35
N SER A 10 6.67 -15.43 15.60
CA SER A 10 8.08 -15.17 15.88
C SER A 10 8.22 -14.94 17.37
N ASN A 11 9.40 -15.19 17.94
CA ASN A 11 9.68 -15.36 19.37
C ASN A 11 9.14 -14.31 20.36
N GLU A 12 8.47 -13.23 19.93
CA GLU A 12 7.79 -12.31 20.86
C GLU A 12 6.39 -11.82 20.45
N ARG A 13 5.88 -11.94 19.22
CA ARG A 13 4.54 -11.41 18.86
C ARG A 13 3.85 -12.14 17.71
N THR A 14 2.53 -12.29 17.84
CA THR A 14 1.64 -12.80 16.80
C THR A 14 1.46 -11.77 15.68
N LEU A 15 1.90 -12.11 14.46
CA LEU A 15 1.73 -11.30 13.25
C LEU A 15 0.39 -11.61 12.58
N PHE A 16 -0.37 -10.57 12.22
CA PHE A 16 -1.60 -10.67 11.41
C PHE A 16 -1.40 -9.95 10.08
N PHE A 17 -1.48 -10.68 8.97
CA PHE A 17 -1.55 -10.11 7.64
C PHE A 17 -2.52 -10.90 6.76
N ASP A 18 -3.18 -10.22 5.83
CA ASP A 18 -3.95 -10.86 4.77
C ASP A 18 -3.02 -11.24 3.63
N PHE A 19 -3.12 -12.50 3.18
CA PHE A 19 -2.48 -13.00 1.97
C PHE A 19 -3.54 -13.31 0.92
N MET A 20 -3.36 -12.75 -0.27
CA MET A 20 -4.18 -13.09 -1.43
C MET A 20 -3.30 -13.25 -2.67
N PRO A 21 -3.15 -14.48 -3.21
CA PRO A 21 -2.51 -14.67 -4.49
C PRO A 21 -3.47 -14.22 -5.59
N LEU A 22 -3.06 -13.21 -6.36
CA LEU A 22 -3.79 -12.78 -7.54
C LEU A 22 -3.06 -13.25 -8.80
N PHE A 23 -3.79 -14.00 -9.62
CA PHE A 23 -3.37 -14.36 -10.97
C PHE A 23 -3.98 -13.34 -11.93
N LEU A 24 -3.15 -12.46 -12.47
CA LEU A 24 -3.51 -11.76 -13.69
C LEU A 24 -3.12 -12.71 -14.83
N SER A 25 -4.08 -13.07 -15.68
CA SER A 25 -3.92 -14.12 -16.70
C SER A 25 -2.70 -13.90 -17.59
N GLU A 26 -2.36 -12.64 -17.86
CA GLU A 26 -1.12 -12.20 -18.48
C GLU A 26 -1.02 -10.69 -18.26
N VAL A 27 0.13 -10.19 -17.80
CA VAL A 27 0.46 -8.76 -17.88
C VAL A 27 1.74 -8.66 -18.68
N ASP A 28 1.67 -7.98 -19.83
CA ASP A 28 2.77 -7.83 -20.79
C ASP A 28 3.47 -9.16 -21.18
N GLY A 29 2.70 -10.25 -21.28
CA GLY A 29 3.23 -11.57 -21.67
C GLY A 29 3.79 -12.43 -20.51
N PHE A 30 3.77 -11.91 -19.28
CA PHE A 30 4.28 -12.62 -18.10
C PHE A 30 3.16 -13.28 -17.29
N LYS A 31 3.40 -14.55 -16.90
CA LYS A 31 2.62 -15.24 -15.86
C LYS A 31 3.09 -14.76 -14.49
N THR A 32 2.46 -13.71 -13.99
CA THR A 32 2.85 -13.09 -12.72
C THR A 32 1.96 -13.55 -11.57
N ARG A 33 2.57 -13.84 -10.42
CA ARG A 33 1.87 -14.12 -9.16
C ARG A 33 2.16 -12.98 -8.20
N PHE A 34 1.12 -12.23 -7.84
CA PHE A 34 1.24 -11.17 -6.84
C PHE A 34 0.98 -11.73 -5.44
N HIS A 35 1.85 -11.39 -4.50
CA HIS A 35 1.65 -11.64 -3.07
C HIS A 35 1.30 -10.32 -2.39
N LEU A 36 0.03 -10.15 -2.02
CA LEU A 36 -0.42 -8.96 -1.31
C LEU A 36 -0.24 -9.19 0.19
N TYR A 37 0.33 -8.19 0.87
CA TYR A 37 0.48 -8.14 2.32
C TYR A 37 -0.10 -6.82 2.83
N THR A 38 -0.73 -6.86 4.00
CA THR A 38 -1.19 -5.66 4.72
C THR A 38 -0.71 -5.72 6.15
N VAL A 39 -0.43 -4.55 6.73
CA VAL A 39 -0.03 -4.42 8.14
C VAL A 39 -1.00 -3.46 8.83
N PRO A 40 -1.55 -3.80 9.99
CA PRO A 40 -2.34 -2.86 10.76
C PRO A 40 -1.52 -1.60 11.10
N GLY A 41 -2.12 -0.42 10.94
CA GLY A 41 -1.47 0.88 11.15
C GLY A 41 -1.10 1.22 12.59
N GLN A 42 -1.48 0.38 13.57
CA GLN A 42 -1.20 0.65 14.98
C GLN A 42 0.31 0.59 15.28
N VAL A 43 0.79 1.48 16.15
CA VAL A 43 2.22 1.63 16.51
C VAL A 43 2.82 0.35 17.12
N LEU A 44 1.98 -0.50 17.73
CA LEU A 44 2.41 -1.77 18.33
C LEU A 44 3.06 -2.75 17.32
N TYR A 45 2.83 -2.55 16.02
CA TYR A 45 3.26 -3.44 14.94
C TYR A 45 4.44 -2.88 14.11
N GLU A 46 5.25 -1.97 14.64
CA GLU A 46 6.42 -1.42 13.91
C GLU A 46 7.41 -2.52 13.44
N ASP A 47 7.76 -3.47 14.32
CA ASP A 47 8.65 -4.58 13.93
C ASP A 47 8.04 -5.44 12.80
N SER A 48 6.71 -5.56 12.80
CA SER A 48 5.95 -6.25 11.75
C SER A 48 6.01 -5.49 10.43
N ARG A 49 5.90 -4.16 10.46
CA ARG A 49 6.03 -3.30 9.27
C ARG A 49 7.41 -3.44 8.64
N LYS A 50 8.47 -3.42 9.46
CA LYS A 50 9.85 -3.60 8.97
C LYS A 50 10.03 -4.94 8.27
N LEU A 51 9.54 -6.03 8.88
CA LEU A 51 9.65 -7.37 8.31
C LEU A 51 8.93 -7.50 6.96
N ILE A 52 7.74 -6.93 6.83
CA ILE A 52 6.90 -7.07 5.63
C ILE A 52 7.41 -6.22 4.46
N LEU A 53 8.11 -5.12 4.74
CA LEU A 53 8.72 -4.29 3.70
C LEU A 53 9.99 -4.90 3.08
N LYS A 54 10.53 -5.98 3.67
CA LYS A 54 11.71 -6.65 3.14
C LYS A 54 11.40 -7.34 1.81
N GLY A 55 12.05 -6.89 0.75
CA GLY A 55 11.83 -7.39 -0.61
C GLY A 55 10.52 -6.90 -1.23
N VAL A 56 10.02 -5.73 -0.80
CA VAL A 56 8.84 -5.12 -1.40
C VAL A 56 9.12 -4.65 -2.82
N ASP A 57 8.32 -5.14 -3.77
CA ASP A 57 8.42 -4.73 -5.18
C ASP A 57 7.52 -3.51 -5.48
N GLY A 58 6.46 -3.31 -4.71
CA GLY A 58 5.54 -2.18 -4.89
C GLY A 58 4.64 -1.95 -3.68
N ILE A 59 4.21 -0.71 -3.52
CA ILE A 59 3.50 -0.23 -2.33
C ILE A 59 2.21 0.47 -2.73
N VAL A 60 1.13 0.15 -2.02
CA VAL A 60 -0.11 0.94 -2.05
C VAL A 60 -0.29 1.57 -0.69
N PHE A 61 -0.14 2.89 -0.60
CA PHE A 61 -0.43 3.64 0.61
C PHE A 61 -1.91 3.99 0.65
N VAL A 62 -2.64 3.44 1.62
CA VAL A 62 -4.09 3.65 1.77
C VAL A 62 -4.36 4.68 2.85
N ALA A 63 -4.67 5.90 2.44
CA ALA A 63 -5.04 7.00 3.32
C ALA A 63 -6.54 6.93 3.68
N ASP A 64 -6.87 7.17 4.95
CA ASP A 64 -8.25 7.40 5.38
C ASP A 64 -8.64 8.85 5.06
N SER A 65 -9.69 9.04 4.26
CA SER A 65 -10.09 10.40 3.83
C SER A 65 -10.78 11.22 4.92
N SER A 66 -11.10 10.66 6.09
CA SER A 66 -11.72 11.44 7.17
C SER A 66 -10.81 12.58 7.62
N VAL A 67 -11.36 13.79 7.80
CA VAL A 67 -10.58 14.97 8.27
C VAL A 67 -9.79 14.65 9.55
N ASP A 68 -10.41 13.93 10.50
CA ASP A 68 -9.82 13.58 11.80
C ASP A 68 -8.64 12.59 11.69
N GLN A 69 -8.43 11.99 10.51
CA GLN A 69 -7.40 10.99 10.28
C GLN A 69 -6.18 11.55 9.53
N MET A 70 -6.16 12.86 9.23
CA MET A 70 -5.05 13.48 8.50
C MET A 70 -3.70 13.33 9.23
N GLU A 71 -3.68 13.55 10.55
CA GLU A 71 -2.47 13.40 11.35
C GLU A 71 -1.96 11.96 11.35
N ALA A 72 -2.87 10.99 11.51
CA ALA A 72 -2.54 9.57 11.44
C ALA A 72 -1.98 9.17 10.06
N ASN A 73 -2.54 9.72 8.97
CA ASN A 73 -2.02 9.48 7.62
C ASN A 73 -0.60 10.03 7.46
N LEU A 74 -0.32 11.24 7.95
CA LEU A 74 1.02 11.84 7.89
C LEU A 74 2.04 11.02 8.66
N LEU A 75 1.75 10.67 9.91
CA LEU A 75 2.60 9.82 10.74
C LEU A 75 2.85 8.44 10.10
N SER A 76 1.82 7.86 9.46
CA SER A 76 1.97 6.59 8.75
C SER A 76 2.86 6.70 7.51
N MET A 77 2.82 7.83 6.79
CA MET A 77 3.70 8.06 5.63
C MET A 77 5.15 8.28 6.07
N GLU A 78 5.37 9.03 7.15
CA GLU A 78 6.69 9.22 7.75
C GLU A 78 7.29 7.89 8.26
N SER A 79 6.47 7.08 8.92
CA SER A 79 6.87 5.72 9.35
C SER A 79 7.23 4.84 8.14
N LEU A 80 6.43 4.86 7.07
CA LEU A 80 6.76 4.15 5.83
C LEU A 80 8.10 4.60 5.24
N GLN A 81 8.34 5.91 5.13
CA GLN A 81 9.58 6.46 4.60
C GLN A 81 10.79 6.05 5.45
N THR A 82 10.65 6.09 6.78
CA THR A 82 11.69 5.68 7.74
C THR A 82 12.01 4.20 7.56
N ASN A 83 10.99 3.34 7.54
CA ASN A 83 11.14 1.89 7.40
C ASN A 83 11.79 1.48 6.06
N LEU A 84 11.49 2.18 4.96
CA LEU A 84 12.17 1.97 3.69
C LEU A 84 13.64 2.41 3.74
N THR A 85 13.90 3.58 4.34
CA THR A 85 15.26 4.13 4.45
C THR A 85 16.18 3.21 5.24
N GLU A 86 15.69 2.64 6.35
CA GLU A 86 16.42 1.64 7.15
C GLU A 86 16.79 0.39 6.35
N GLN A 87 16.06 0.08 5.28
CA GLN A 87 16.31 -1.04 4.37
C GLN A 87 17.03 -0.63 3.10
N ALA A 88 17.62 0.58 3.09
CA ALA A 88 18.30 1.18 1.94
C ALA A 88 17.41 1.34 0.69
N LEU A 89 16.08 1.39 0.87
CA LEU A 89 15.11 1.68 -0.18
C LEU A 89 14.71 3.16 -0.14
N ASN A 90 14.39 3.71 -1.31
CA ASN A 90 13.90 5.09 -1.44
C ASN A 90 12.43 5.07 -1.87
N LEU A 91 11.56 5.71 -1.08
CA LEU A 91 10.12 5.85 -1.35
C LEU A 91 9.82 6.48 -2.72
N GLU A 92 10.68 7.38 -3.20
CA GLU A 92 10.57 8.01 -4.52
C GLU A 92 10.89 7.03 -5.66
N LYS A 93 11.73 6.01 -5.42
CA LYS A 93 12.14 5.05 -6.45
C LYS A 93 11.25 3.83 -6.51
N VAL A 94 10.81 3.32 -5.37
CA VAL A 94 9.91 2.17 -5.31
C VAL A 94 8.58 2.50 -6.03
N PRO A 95 8.02 1.57 -6.83
CA PRO A 95 6.66 1.66 -7.32
C PRO A 95 5.69 1.93 -6.16
N LEU A 96 5.07 3.11 -6.17
CA LEU A 96 4.20 3.60 -5.09
C LEU A 96 2.93 4.16 -5.71
N LEU A 97 1.80 3.82 -5.12
CA LEU A 97 0.48 4.35 -5.45
C LEU A 97 -0.23 4.80 -4.17
N VAL A 98 -0.94 5.92 -4.23
CA VAL A 98 -1.71 6.43 -3.09
C VAL A 98 -3.21 6.20 -3.33
N GLN A 99 -3.89 5.56 -2.38
CA GLN A 99 -5.35 5.48 -2.38
C GLN A 99 -5.90 6.45 -1.33
N TYR A 100 -6.83 7.32 -1.74
CA TYR A 100 -7.65 8.11 -0.83
C TYR A 100 -8.95 7.34 -0.60
N ASN A 101 -8.98 6.54 0.45
CA ASN A 101 -10.09 5.63 0.74
C ASN A 101 -11.16 6.30 1.61
N LYS A 102 -12.37 5.74 1.62
CA LYS A 102 -13.55 6.24 2.34
C LYS A 102 -14.06 7.59 1.81
N ARG A 103 -14.01 7.78 0.48
CA ARG A 103 -14.49 9.00 -0.18
C ARG A 103 -16.00 9.21 -0.06
N ASP A 104 -16.73 8.18 0.37
CA ASP A 104 -18.16 8.23 0.66
C ASP A 104 -18.50 8.95 1.97
N LEU A 105 -17.51 9.24 2.83
CA LEU A 105 -17.77 9.86 4.12
C LEU A 105 -18.20 11.34 3.99
N PRO A 106 -19.18 11.78 4.77
CA PRO A 106 -19.63 13.18 4.74
C PRO A 106 -18.55 14.15 5.23
N ASN A 107 -17.63 13.68 6.08
CA ASN A 107 -16.47 14.44 6.57
C ASN A 107 -15.18 14.08 5.81
N ALA A 108 -15.27 13.60 4.58
CA ALA A 108 -14.08 13.37 3.76
C ALA A 108 -13.37 14.71 3.50
N ALA A 109 -12.06 14.74 3.77
CA ALA A 109 -11.20 15.89 3.55
C ALA A 109 -11.14 16.27 2.06
N ASN A 110 -10.79 17.53 1.80
CA ASN A 110 -10.55 18.01 0.46
C ASN A 110 -9.40 17.22 -0.19
N LEU A 111 -9.67 16.65 -1.36
CA LEU A 111 -8.74 15.75 -2.05
C LEU A 111 -7.44 16.45 -2.49
N GLU A 112 -7.51 17.70 -2.93
CA GLU A 112 -6.33 18.46 -3.35
C GLU A 112 -5.40 18.73 -2.16
N ALA A 113 -5.98 19.05 -1.00
CA ALA A 113 -5.22 19.17 0.24
C ALA A 113 -4.54 17.85 0.63
N MET A 114 -5.26 16.72 0.55
CA MET A 114 -4.68 15.39 0.79
C MET A 114 -3.54 15.07 -0.18
N ARG A 115 -3.68 15.36 -1.48
CA ARG A 115 -2.63 15.17 -2.48
C ARG A 115 -1.38 15.99 -2.17
N LYS A 116 -1.55 17.26 -1.79
CA LYS A 116 -0.44 18.13 -1.43
C LYS A 116 0.35 17.61 -0.23
N LEU A 117 -0.35 17.04 0.76
CA LEU A 117 0.25 16.57 2.01
C LEU A 117 0.84 15.15 1.90
N LEU A 118 0.11 14.23 1.28
CA LEU A 118 0.41 12.80 1.29
C LEU A 118 1.06 12.29 -0.01
N ASN A 119 1.08 13.09 -1.07
CA ASN A 119 1.63 12.69 -2.35
C ASN A 119 2.57 13.76 -2.96
N PRO A 120 3.63 14.17 -2.23
CA PRO A 120 4.54 15.23 -2.69
C PRO A 120 5.28 14.87 -3.99
N PHE A 121 5.50 13.58 -4.24
CA PHE A 121 6.17 13.06 -5.43
C PHE A 121 5.23 12.88 -6.63
N LYS A 122 3.95 13.25 -6.50
CA LYS A 122 2.92 13.11 -7.56
C LYS A 122 2.88 11.69 -8.15
N LYS A 123 3.02 10.70 -7.27
CA LYS A 123 2.82 9.28 -7.61
C LYS A 123 1.38 9.07 -8.09
N PRO A 124 1.10 7.99 -8.83
CA PRO A 124 -0.27 7.65 -9.20
C PRO A 124 -1.18 7.60 -7.99
N ASP A 125 -2.38 8.16 -8.11
CA ASP A 125 -3.35 8.13 -7.02
C ASP A 125 -4.77 7.83 -7.51
N PHE A 126 -5.58 7.28 -6.60
CA PHE A 126 -6.95 6.88 -6.84
C PHE A 126 -7.84 7.26 -5.65
N GLU A 127 -9.04 7.73 -5.95
CA GLU A 127 -10.14 7.78 -4.99
C GLU A 127 -10.76 6.39 -4.87
N THR A 128 -11.01 5.93 -3.63
CA THR A 128 -11.61 4.61 -3.41
C THR A 128 -12.72 4.63 -2.35
N VAL A 129 -13.67 3.70 -2.53
CA VAL A 129 -14.64 3.29 -1.51
C VAL A 129 -14.52 1.78 -1.37
N ALA A 130 -13.52 1.35 -0.60
CA ALA A 130 -13.11 -0.07 -0.57
C ALA A 130 -14.25 -1.03 -0.18
N LYS A 131 -15.19 -0.60 0.68
CA LYS A 131 -16.36 -1.41 1.07
C LYS A 131 -17.33 -1.70 -0.08
N GLN A 132 -17.29 -0.89 -1.14
CA GLN A 132 -18.10 -1.04 -2.37
C GLN A 132 -17.25 -1.57 -3.54
N GLY A 133 -15.93 -1.70 -3.36
CA GLY A 133 -14.99 -2.11 -4.39
C GLY A 133 -14.59 -0.99 -5.38
N GLU A 134 -15.10 0.23 -5.21
CA GLU A 134 -14.86 1.35 -6.13
C GLU A 134 -13.39 1.78 -6.10
N GLY A 135 -12.76 1.84 -7.28
CA GLY A 135 -11.38 2.27 -7.48
C GLY A 135 -10.31 1.25 -7.03
N VAL A 136 -10.71 0.17 -6.35
CA VAL A 136 -9.77 -0.81 -5.78
C VAL A 136 -9.08 -1.61 -6.88
N PHE A 137 -9.83 -2.09 -7.87
CA PHE A 137 -9.28 -2.92 -8.94
C PHE A 137 -8.43 -2.10 -9.92
N GLU A 138 -8.84 -0.87 -10.20
CA GLU A 138 -8.11 0.08 -11.05
C GLU A 138 -6.76 0.45 -10.41
N ALA A 139 -6.78 0.78 -9.12
CA ALA A 139 -5.56 1.06 -8.37
C ALA A 139 -4.62 -0.15 -8.31
N PHE A 140 -5.17 -1.35 -8.04
CA PHE A 140 -4.38 -2.58 -8.03
C PHE A 140 -3.77 -2.89 -9.40
N THR A 141 -4.56 -2.77 -10.47
CA THR A 141 -4.09 -2.98 -11.84
C THR A 141 -2.98 -2.00 -12.20
N ARG A 142 -3.10 -0.75 -11.75
CA ARG A 142 -2.09 0.28 -11.98
C ARG A 142 -0.76 -0.08 -11.29
N ILE A 143 -0.78 -0.36 -9.99
CA ILE A 143 0.47 -0.68 -9.27
C ILE A 143 1.09 -1.98 -9.80
N ALA A 144 0.29 -2.98 -10.16
CA ALA A 144 0.78 -4.23 -10.74
C ALA A 144 1.55 -3.99 -12.05
N LYS A 145 1.05 -3.11 -12.92
CA LYS A 145 1.76 -2.70 -14.15
C LYS A 145 3.04 -1.94 -13.87
N ASP A 146 3.02 -1.02 -12.90
CA ASP A 146 4.21 -0.25 -12.52
C ASP A 146 5.31 -1.17 -11.97
N VAL A 147 4.97 -2.18 -11.16
CA VAL A 147 5.90 -3.19 -10.65
C VAL A 147 6.49 -4.04 -11.77
N ILE A 148 5.67 -4.52 -12.70
CA ILE A 148 6.15 -5.36 -13.80
C ILE A 148 7.10 -4.59 -14.72
N ARG A 149 6.79 -3.31 -14.99
CA ARG A 149 7.68 -2.44 -15.76
C ARG A 149 9.02 -2.23 -15.04
N ASP A 150 8.98 -1.90 -13.76
CA ASP A 150 10.19 -1.69 -12.95
C ASP A 150 11.09 -2.93 -12.91
N TYR A 151 10.48 -4.12 -12.77
CA TYR A 151 11.18 -5.40 -12.85
C TYR A 151 11.80 -5.64 -14.22
N ALA A 152 11.07 -5.36 -15.31
CA ALA A 152 11.57 -5.54 -16.68
C ALA A 152 12.70 -4.57 -17.06
N GLU A 153 12.74 -3.37 -16.47
CA GLU A 153 13.80 -2.39 -16.67
C GLU A 153 15.04 -2.68 -15.81
N SER A 154 14.87 -3.40 -14.69
CA SER A 154 15.94 -3.75 -13.76
C SER A 154 16.61 -5.11 -14.03
N ALA A 155 16.07 -5.89 -14.98
CA ALA A 155 16.57 -7.22 -15.38
C ALA A 155 17.53 -7.14 -16.58
#